data_AF-A0A3N4Z1F5-F1
#
_entry.id   AF-A0A3N4Z1F5-F1
#
_cell.length_a   1.000
_cell.length_b   1.000
_cell.length_c   1.000
_cell.angle_alpha   90.00
_cell.angle_beta   90.00
_cell.angle_gamma   90.00
#
_symmetry.space_group_name_H-M   'P 1'
#
loop_
_entity.id
_entity.type
_entity.pdbx_description
1 polymer ?
#
loop_
_entity_poly.entity_id
_entity_poly.type
_entity_poly.pdbx_seq_one_letter_code
_entity_poly.pdbx_strand_id
1 'polypeptide(L)'
;MTTEQVPGYWYDDDDPATLVLGALRRFRRADQEMRRRMSADMDMNVSDVQALQLIIAAENRGEVATPRQVSAHLGISTASTTKLVDRLAASGHLERVPHPRDRRSVVLRATPYAHRELRERMARMHRRMGEIARAVRPEARQDVADFLHAMAEELDLAGTPLRAASDG
;
A
#
# COMPACT_ATOMS: atom_id res chain seq x y z
N MET A 1 -26.31 36.21 24.53
CA MET A 1 -25.96 35.66 23.21
C MET A 1 -25.30 34.33 23.48
N THR A 2 -26.09 33.27 23.51
CA THR A 2 -25.69 31.93 23.98
C THR A 2 -25.32 31.13 22.75
N THR A 3 -24.05 30.76 22.62
CA THR A 3 -23.59 29.91 21.53
C THR A 3 -23.98 28.47 21.85
N GLU A 4 -24.96 27.98 21.11
CA GLU A 4 -25.50 26.63 21.16
C GLU A 4 -24.42 25.63 20.70
N GLN A 5 -23.95 24.79 21.63
CA GLN A 5 -23.09 23.65 21.33
C GLN A 5 -23.92 22.60 20.59
N VAL A 6 -23.63 22.42 19.29
CA VAL A 6 -24.21 21.36 18.48
C VAL A 6 -23.56 20.02 18.90
N PRO A 7 -24.33 19.02 19.38
CA PRO A 7 -23.78 17.72 19.76
C PRO A 7 -23.19 17.00 18.54
N GLY A 8 -21.98 16.45 18.68
CA GLY A 8 -21.30 15.69 17.64
C GLY A 8 -22.10 14.44 17.26
N TYR A 9 -22.56 14.40 16.01
CA TYR A 9 -23.55 13.42 15.52
C TYR A 9 -23.04 11.98 15.40
N TRP A 10 -21.81 11.67 15.79
CA TRP A 10 -21.28 10.30 15.76
C TRP A 10 -20.26 10.10 16.90
N TYR A 11 -20.70 9.40 17.95
CA TYR A 11 -19.96 8.93 19.13
C TYR A 11 -19.77 9.95 20.27
N ASP A 12 -20.06 9.52 21.51
CA ASP A 12 -19.70 10.23 22.73
C ASP A 12 -18.17 10.42 22.78
N ASP A 13 -17.73 11.66 23.03
CA ASP A 13 -16.31 12.06 23.03
C ASP A 13 -15.44 11.30 24.06
N ASP A 14 -16.05 10.53 24.97
CA ASP A 14 -15.40 9.76 26.03
C ASP A 14 -15.30 8.24 25.77
N ASP A 15 -15.81 7.72 24.65
CA ASP A 15 -15.68 6.30 24.33
C ASP A 15 -14.21 5.94 23.97
N PRO A 16 -13.55 5.02 24.70
CA PRO A 16 -12.21 4.55 24.37
C PRO A 16 -12.10 4.01 22.93
N ALA A 17 -13.19 3.53 22.33
CA ALA A 17 -13.22 3.12 20.93
C ALA A 17 -13.01 4.32 19.97
N THR A 18 -13.53 5.50 20.31
CA THR A 18 -13.32 6.73 19.53
C THR A 18 -11.86 7.17 19.54
N LEU A 19 -11.13 6.91 20.64
CA LEU A 19 -9.68 7.13 20.73
C LEU A 19 -8.92 6.24 19.74
N VAL A 20 -9.24 4.94 19.68
CA VAL A 20 -8.59 3.99 18.76
C VAL A 20 -8.88 4.36 17.30
N LEU A 21 -10.14 4.68 16.97
CA LEU A 21 -10.53 5.12 15.63
C LEU A 21 -9.91 6.47 15.25
N GLY A 22 -9.76 7.39 16.21
CA GLY A 22 -9.03 8.65 16.04
C GLY A 22 -7.55 8.42 15.71
N ALA A 23 -6.89 7.55 16.47
CA ALA A 23 -5.48 7.17 16.25
C ALA A 23 -5.30 6.50 14.87
N LEU A 24 -6.20 5.60 14.47
CA LEU A 24 -6.16 4.97 13.16
C LEU A 24 -6.30 5.99 12.01
N ARG A 25 -7.25 6.93 12.11
CA ARG A 25 -7.41 8.00 11.11
C ARG A 25 -6.15 8.86 10.99
N ARG A 26 -5.53 9.20 12.12
CA ARG A 26 -4.27 9.93 12.14
C ARG A 26 -3.13 9.13 11.50
N PHE A 27 -3.01 7.84 11.81
CA PHE A 27 -2.03 6.96 11.21
C PHE A 27 -2.19 6.88 9.68
N ARG A 28 -3.41 6.65 9.18
CA ARG A 28 -3.67 6.57 7.72
C ARG A 28 -3.33 7.86 7.00
N ARG A 29 -3.64 9.03 7.58
CA ARG A 29 -3.23 10.32 7.02
C ARG A 29 -1.71 10.47 6.97
N ALA A 30 -1.02 10.09 8.06
CA ALA A 30 0.44 10.13 8.11
C ALA A 30 1.09 9.15 7.12
N ASP A 31 0.53 7.95 6.95
CA ASP A 31 0.99 6.96 5.96
C ASP A 31 0.82 7.46 4.53
N GLN A 32 -0.34 8.03 4.18
CA GLN A 32 -0.57 8.61 2.86
C GLN A 32 0.40 9.76 2.56
N GLU A 33 0.65 10.63 3.54
CA GLU A 33 1.58 11.75 3.40
C GLU A 33 3.04 11.26 3.29
N MET A 34 3.42 10.26 4.09
CA MET A 34 4.73 9.60 3.98
C MET A 34 4.91 9.02 2.58
N ARG A 35 3.92 8.28 2.05
CA ARG A 35 3.97 7.73 0.69
C ARG A 35 4.15 8.81 -0.37
N ARG A 36 3.45 9.94 -0.24
CA ARG A 36 3.60 11.11 -1.14
C ARG A 36 5.00 11.70 -1.10
N ARG A 37 5.60 11.89 0.09
CA ARG A 37 6.98 12.39 0.23
C ARG A 37 8.01 11.40 -0.26
N MET A 38 7.81 10.12 0.04
CA MET A 38 8.68 9.05 -0.43
C MET A 38 8.71 8.99 -1.96
N SER A 39 7.56 9.21 -2.59
CA SER A 39 7.44 9.37 -4.02
C SER A 39 8.25 10.57 -4.54
N ALA A 40 8.08 11.76 -3.95
CA ALA A 40 8.79 12.97 -4.37
C ALA A 40 10.33 12.86 -4.29
N ASP A 41 10.88 12.17 -3.28
CA ASP A 41 12.32 12.01 -3.10
C ASP A 41 12.98 10.96 -4.04
N MET A 42 12.20 10.04 -4.64
CA MET A 42 12.73 8.96 -5.49
C MET A 42 12.58 9.24 -7.00
N ASP A 43 12.14 10.44 -7.39
CA ASP A 43 11.69 10.71 -8.78
C ASP A 43 10.62 9.70 -9.26
N MET A 44 9.93 9.05 -8.31
CA MET A 44 8.99 7.95 -8.54
C MET A 44 7.61 8.33 -8.02
N ASN A 45 6.53 7.99 -8.72
CA ASN A 45 5.18 8.20 -8.20
C ASN A 45 4.82 7.18 -7.09
N VAL A 46 3.82 7.48 -6.25
CA VAL A 46 3.32 6.54 -5.21
C VAL A 46 2.98 5.16 -5.81
N SER A 47 2.36 5.18 -6.99
CA SER A 47 2.03 3.99 -7.78
C SER A 47 3.27 3.17 -8.16
N ASP A 48 4.41 3.83 -8.38
CA ASP A 48 5.63 3.20 -8.84
C ASP A 48 6.27 2.41 -7.69
N VAL A 49 6.22 2.98 -6.48
CA VAL A 49 6.67 2.30 -5.25
C VAL A 49 5.79 1.09 -4.96
N GLN A 50 4.47 1.24 -5.08
CA GLN A 50 3.53 0.12 -4.88
C GLN A 50 3.73 -0.98 -5.93
N ALA A 51 4.00 -0.61 -7.19
CA ALA A 51 4.33 -1.58 -8.23
C ALA A 51 5.62 -2.35 -7.90
N LEU A 52 6.70 -1.66 -7.51
CA LEU A 52 7.95 -2.32 -7.12
C LEU A 52 7.77 -3.24 -5.90
N GLN A 53 6.99 -2.81 -4.91
CA GLN A 53 6.67 -3.65 -3.74
C GLN A 53 5.97 -4.95 -4.15
N LEU A 54 4.96 -4.86 -5.02
CA LEU A 54 4.25 -6.03 -5.54
C LEU A 54 5.19 -6.98 -6.30
N ILE A 55 6.02 -6.43 -7.18
CA ILE A 55 6.94 -7.20 -8.02
C ILE A 55 7.98 -7.92 -7.16
N ILE A 56 8.61 -7.20 -6.23
CA ILE A 56 9.62 -7.78 -5.31
C ILE A 56 8.98 -8.83 -4.40
N ALA A 57 7.74 -8.62 -3.95
CA ALA A 57 7.01 -9.62 -3.16
C ALA A 57 6.72 -10.90 -3.96
N ALA A 58 6.35 -10.78 -5.24
CA ALA A 58 6.17 -11.93 -6.13
C ALA A 58 7.51 -12.68 -6.36
N GLU A 59 8.59 -11.95 -6.64
CA GLU A 59 9.94 -12.54 -6.80
C GLU A 59 10.39 -13.32 -5.57
N ASN A 60 10.16 -12.77 -4.37
CA ASN A 60 10.48 -13.44 -3.10
C ASN A 60 9.69 -14.73 -2.87
N ARG A 61 8.50 -14.87 -3.47
CA ARG A 61 7.69 -16.10 -3.45
C ARG A 61 8.03 -17.06 -4.60
N GLY A 62 8.98 -16.71 -5.47
CA GLY A 62 9.27 -17.47 -6.69
C GLY A 62 8.17 -17.36 -7.75
N GLU A 63 7.31 -16.35 -7.64
CA GLU A 63 6.24 -16.05 -8.59
C GLU A 63 6.71 -15.00 -9.62
N VAL A 64 5.98 -14.90 -10.73
CA VAL A 64 6.19 -13.85 -11.73
C VAL A 64 5.14 -12.76 -11.60
N ALA A 65 5.56 -11.51 -11.78
CA ALA A 65 4.66 -10.37 -11.85
C ALA A 65 4.46 -9.95 -13.32
N THR A 66 3.20 -9.79 -13.73
CA THR A 66 2.82 -9.35 -15.07
C THR A 66 2.24 -7.93 -15.01
N PRO A 67 2.26 -7.17 -16.12
CA PRO A 67 1.57 -5.87 -16.17
C PRO A 67 0.09 -5.96 -15.78
N ARG A 68 -0.58 -7.08 -16.11
CA ARG A 68 -1.98 -7.32 -15.73
C ARG A 68 -2.15 -7.40 -14.20
N GLN A 69 -1.27 -8.09 -13.49
CA GLN A 69 -1.31 -8.17 -12.03
C GLN A 69 -1.02 -6.81 -11.39
N VAL A 70 -0.07 -6.04 -11.94
CA VAL A 70 0.20 -4.66 -11.46
C VAL A 70 -1.03 -3.76 -11.64
N SER A 71 -1.64 -3.79 -12.82
CA SER A 71 -2.87 -3.03 -13.13
C SER A 71 -3.99 -3.34 -12.13
N ALA A 72 -4.26 -4.63 -11.91
CA ALA A 72 -5.30 -5.09 -11.00
C ALA A 72 -5.01 -4.69 -9.54
N HIS A 73 -3.76 -4.84 -9.10
CA HIS A 73 -3.35 -4.50 -7.73
C HIS A 73 -3.43 -2.99 -7.44
N LEU A 74 -3.08 -2.16 -8.43
CA LEU A 74 -3.09 -0.70 -8.28
C LEU A 74 -4.45 -0.07 -8.60
N GLY A 75 -5.41 -0.83 -9.14
CA GLY A 75 -6.71 -0.29 -9.56
C GLY A 75 -6.61 0.75 -10.68
N ILE A 76 -5.63 0.62 -11.57
CA ILE A 76 -5.38 1.59 -12.67
C ILE A 76 -5.67 0.99 -14.04
N SER A 77 -5.83 1.84 -15.06
CA SER A 77 -6.04 1.37 -16.43
C SER A 77 -4.81 0.67 -17.02
N THR A 78 -5.01 -0.14 -18.07
CA THR A 78 -3.90 -0.72 -18.85
C THR A 78 -2.98 0.37 -19.41
N ALA A 79 -3.53 1.48 -19.91
CA ALA A 79 -2.74 2.59 -20.43
C ALA A 79 -1.89 3.26 -19.34
N SER A 80 -2.46 3.45 -18.14
CA SER A 80 -1.75 3.97 -16.97
C SER A 80 -0.64 3.00 -16.53
N THR A 81 -0.92 1.70 -16.57
CA THR A 81 0.04 0.65 -16.27
C THR A 81 1.21 0.69 -17.24
N THR A 82 0.96 0.78 -18.54
CA THR A 82 2.03 0.89 -19.54
C THR A 82 2.93 2.08 -19.27
N LYS A 83 2.36 3.27 -19.03
CA LYS A 83 3.13 4.49 -18.68
C LYS A 83 3.96 4.32 -17.41
N LEU A 84 3.40 3.67 -16.39
CA LEU A 84 4.11 3.38 -15.14
C LEU A 84 5.30 2.45 -15.39
N VAL A 85 5.08 1.36 -16.13
CA VAL A 85 6.13 0.37 -16.43
C VAL A 85 7.21 1.00 -17.32
N ASP A 86 6.85 1.83 -18.30
CA ASP A 86 7.81 2.57 -19.13
C ASP A 86 8.68 3.49 -18.30
N ARG A 87 8.07 4.27 -17.38
CA ARG A 87 8.81 5.17 -16.49
C ARG A 87 9.78 4.42 -15.58
N LEU A 88 9.32 3.33 -14.95
CA LEU A 88 10.16 2.47 -14.10
C LEU A 88 11.31 1.80 -14.86
N ALA A 89 11.08 1.41 -16.11
CA ALA A 89 12.13 0.85 -16.96
C ALA A 89 13.13 1.92 -17.38
N ALA A 90 12.66 3.10 -17.78
CA ALA A 90 13.51 4.22 -18.16
C ALA A 90 14.40 4.72 -17.02
N SER A 91 13.91 4.68 -15.78
CA SER A 91 14.68 5.02 -14.58
C SER A 91 15.54 3.86 -14.05
N GLY A 92 15.60 2.72 -14.73
CA GLY A 92 16.47 1.60 -14.37
C GLY A 92 15.99 0.79 -13.16
N HIS A 93 14.75 0.95 -12.72
CA HIS A 93 14.17 0.21 -11.60
C HIS A 93 13.58 -1.14 -12.02
N LEU A 94 13.29 -1.31 -13.31
CA LEU A 94 12.51 -2.42 -13.81
C LEU A 94 13.00 -2.90 -15.17
N GLU A 95 12.93 -4.20 -15.38
CA GLU A 95 13.19 -4.85 -16.66
C GLU A 95 11.95 -5.62 -17.13
N ARG A 96 11.71 -5.58 -18.44
CA ARG A 96 10.72 -6.45 -19.09
C ARG A 96 11.46 -7.66 -19.64
N VAL A 97 11.09 -8.84 -19.17
CA VAL A 97 11.69 -10.09 -19.65
C VAL A 97 10.61 -11.00 -20.23
N PRO A 98 10.92 -11.84 -21.25
CA PRO A 98 9.96 -12.78 -21.80
C PRO A 98 9.40 -13.71 -20.71
N HIS A 99 8.10 -13.98 -20.75
CA HIS A 99 7.50 -14.88 -19.79
C HIS A 99 8.03 -16.32 -20.01
N PRO A 100 8.48 -17.02 -18.95
CA PRO A 100 9.24 -18.27 -19.07
C PRO A 100 8.46 -19.41 -19.73
N ARG A 101 7.13 -19.38 -19.65
CA ARG A 101 6.22 -20.38 -20.23
C ARG A 101 5.40 -19.88 -21.42
N ASP A 102 5.42 -18.58 -21.70
CA ASP A 102 4.63 -17.97 -22.77
C ASP A 102 5.43 -16.86 -23.44
N ARG A 103 6.08 -17.16 -24.56
CA ARG A 103 6.95 -16.20 -25.25
C ARG A 103 6.21 -14.99 -25.83
N ARG A 104 4.87 -15.01 -25.88
CA ARG A 104 4.04 -13.88 -26.34
C ARG A 104 3.74 -12.90 -25.21
N SER A 105 4.05 -13.25 -23.97
CA SER A 105 3.83 -12.42 -22.79
C SER A 105 5.15 -11.95 -22.18
N VAL A 106 5.08 -10.88 -21.40
CA VAL A 106 6.22 -10.33 -20.65
C VAL A 106 5.93 -10.38 -19.16
N VAL A 107 7.00 -10.58 -18.39
CA VAL A 107 6.99 -10.42 -16.93
C VAL A 107 7.88 -9.24 -16.57
N LEU A 108 7.59 -8.65 -15.43
CA LEU A 108 8.29 -7.51 -14.88
C LEU A 108 9.24 -8.02 -13.81
N ARG A 109 10.51 -7.59 -13.90
CA ARG A 109 11.54 -7.91 -12.90
C ARG A 109 12.09 -6.62 -12.30
N ALA A 110 12.17 -6.55 -10.98
CA ALA A 110 12.85 -5.44 -10.33
C ALA A 110 14.36 -5.58 -10.52
N THR A 111 15.04 -4.49 -10.82
CA THR A 111 16.51 -4.50 -10.97
C THR A 111 17.20 -4.62 -9.60
N PRO A 112 18.47 -5.05 -9.54
CA PRO A 112 19.25 -5.00 -8.30
C PRO A 112 19.33 -3.60 -7.69
N TYR A 113 19.27 -2.56 -8.52
CA TYR A 113 19.18 -1.16 -8.11
C TYR A 113 17.88 -0.89 -7.32
N ALA A 114 16.73 -1.22 -7.91
CA ALA A 114 15.43 -1.08 -7.23
C ALA A 114 15.35 -1.89 -5.93
N HIS A 115 15.89 -3.12 -5.94
CA HIS A 115 15.98 -3.97 -4.75
C HIS A 115 16.75 -3.31 -3.62
N ARG A 116 17.91 -2.71 -3.91
CA ARG A 116 18.75 -2.06 -2.90
C ARG A 116 18.05 -0.81 -2.36
N GLU A 117 17.58 0.06 -3.25
CA GLU A 117 16.95 1.33 -2.88
C GLU A 117 15.71 1.11 -2.01
N LEU A 118 14.81 0.21 -2.43
CA LEU A 118 13.61 -0.11 -1.66
C LEU A 118 13.98 -0.76 -0.33
N ARG A 119 14.94 -1.68 -0.30
CA ARG A 119 15.37 -2.38 0.92
C ARG A 119 15.99 -1.42 1.94
N GLU A 120 16.88 -0.53 1.55
CA GLU A 120 17.53 0.42 2.47
C GLU A 120 16.50 1.35 3.13
N ARG A 121 15.56 1.86 2.32
CA ARG A 121 14.53 2.78 2.78
C ARG A 121 13.51 2.07 3.67
N MET A 122 13.05 0.90 3.26
CA MET A 122 12.14 0.06 4.05
C MET A 122 12.80 -0.47 5.32
N ALA A 123 14.09 -0.82 5.30
CA ALA A 123 14.77 -1.33 6.49
C ALA A 123 14.81 -0.31 7.62
N ARG A 124 15.09 0.97 7.31
CA ARG A 124 15.06 2.04 8.31
C ARG A 124 13.68 2.21 8.93
N MET A 125 12.64 2.19 8.09
CA MET A 125 11.25 2.31 8.51
C MET A 125 10.81 1.10 9.35
N HIS A 126 11.02 -0.12 8.86
CA HIS A 126 10.68 -1.36 9.56
C HIS A 126 11.41 -1.50 10.90
N ARG A 127 12.68 -1.07 11.01
CA ARG A 127 13.40 -1.06 12.29
C ARG A 127 12.68 -0.17 13.31
N ARG A 128 12.35 1.07 12.94
CA ARG A 128 11.60 1.99 13.82
C ARG A 128 10.20 1.47 14.15
N MET A 129 9.48 0.92 13.17
CA MET A 129 8.16 0.32 13.41
C MET A 129 8.27 -0.87 14.38
N GLY A 130 9.31 -1.69 14.24
CA GLY A 130 9.59 -2.79 15.17
C GLY A 130 9.90 -2.31 16.58
N GLU A 131 10.63 -1.20 16.75
CA GLU A 131 10.85 -0.58 18.07
C GLU A 131 9.54 -0.07 18.69
N ILE A 132 8.69 0.61 17.90
CA ILE A 132 7.37 1.08 18.35
C ILE A 132 6.47 -0.10 18.74
N ALA A 133 6.43 -1.15 17.92
CA ALA A 133 5.64 -2.35 18.22
C ALA A 133 6.13 -3.08 19.48
N ARG A 134 7.45 -3.11 19.74
CA ARG A 134 8.00 -3.66 20.99
C ARG A 134 7.66 -2.81 22.21
N ALA A 135 7.48 -1.50 22.05
CA ALA A 135 7.07 -0.60 23.12
C ALA A 135 5.60 -0.77 23.53
N VAL A 136 4.76 -1.39 22.69
CA VAL A 136 3.42 -1.83 23.09
C VAL A 136 3.55 -2.91 24.16
N ARG A 137 2.76 -2.79 25.25
CA ARG A 137 2.73 -3.76 26.35
C ARG A 137 2.50 -5.18 25.79
N PRO A 138 3.26 -6.20 26.22
CA PRO A 138 3.18 -7.55 25.67
C PRO A 138 1.74 -8.10 25.58
N GLU A 139 0.93 -7.81 26.59
CA GLU A 139 -0.43 -8.32 26.73
C GLU A 139 -1.40 -7.68 25.73
N ALA A 140 -1.14 -6.45 25.29
CA ALA A 140 -1.99 -5.72 24.35
C ALA A 140 -1.57 -5.88 22.88
N ARG A 141 -0.42 -6.52 22.60
CA ARG A 141 0.10 -6.63 21.23
C ARG A 141 -0.83 -7.42 20.32
N GLN A 142 -1.41 -8.50 20.84
CA GLN A 142 -2.31 -9.35 20.07
C GLN A 142 -3.59 -8.59 19.73
N ASP A 143 -4.22 -7.94 20.73
CA ASP A 143 -5.43 -7.13 20.52
C ASP A 143 -5.23 -6.02 19.48
N VAL A 144 -4.07 -5.34 19.51
CA VAL A 144 -3.72 -4.32 18.51
C VAL A 144 -3.55 -4.94 17.12
N ALA A 145 -2.92 -6.11 17.03
CA ALA A 145 -2.73 -6.80 15.76
C ALA A 145 -4.09 -7.22 15.16
N ASP A 146 -4.95 -7.83 15.97
CA ASP A 146 -6.27 -8.31 15.56
C ASP A 146 -7.16 -7.15 15.09
N PHE A 147 -7.19 -6.04 15.84
CA PHE A 147 -7.89 -4.83 15.42
C PHE A 147 -7.41 -4.31 14.07
N LEU A 148 -6.09 -4.22 13.85
CA LEU A 148 -5.53 -3.71 12.59
C LEU A 148 -5.81 -4.66 11.42
N HIS A 149 -5.81 -5.98 11.64
CA HIS A 149 -6.17 -6.95 10.60
C HIS A 149 -7.65 -6.83 10.22
N ALA A 150 -8.56 -6.79 11.20
CA ALA A 150 -9.99 -6.61 10.94
C ALA A 150 -10.27 -5.31 10.17
N MET A 151 -9.61 -4.21 10.55
CA MET A 151 -9.72 -2.95 9.81
C MET A 151 -9.17 -3.06 8.38
N ALA A 152 -8.07 -3.78 8.17
CA ALA A 152 -7.50 -3.98 6.84
C ALA A 152 -8.45 -4.80 5.94
N GLU A 153 -9.01 -5.89 6.47
CA GLU A 153 -9.99 -6.73 5.77
C GLU A 153 -11.21 -5.92 5.32
N GLU A 154 -11.79 -5.09 6.22
CA GLU A 154 -12.91 -4.21 5.87
C GLU A 154 -12.57 -3.21 4.76
N LEU A 155 -11.35 -2.69 4.75
CA LEU A 155 -10.91 -1.74 3.74
C LEU A 155 -10.64 -2.39 2.38
N ASP A 156 -10.12 -3.61 2.37
CA ASP A 156 -9.94 -4.40 1.15
C ASP A 156 -11.29 -4.80 0.54
N LEU A 157 -12.28 -5.14 1.39
CA LEU A 157 -13.66 -5.40 0.97
C LEU A 157 -14.31 -4.14 0.37
N ALA A 158 -14.23 -3.00 1.04
CA ALA A 158 -14.79 -1.73 0.55
C ALA A 158 -14.09 -1.21 -0.72
N GLY A 159 -12.82 -1.58 -0.94
CA GLY A 159 -12.05 -1.24 -2.14
C GLY A 159 -12.34 -2.11 -3.37
N THR A 160 -13.12 -3.18 -3.22
CA THR A 160 -13.53 -4.02 -4.36
C THR A 160 -14.58 -3.28 -5.19
N PRO A 161 -14.32 -2.96 -6.47
CA PRO A 161 -15.30 -2.27 -7.29
C PRO A 161 -16.57 -3.13 -7.38
N LEU A 162 -17.72 -2.53 -7.04
CA LEU A 162 -19.04 -3.09 -7.29
C LEU A 162 -19.09 -3.46 -8.77
N ARG A 163 -18.98 -4.75 -9.10
CA ARG A 163 -19.15 -5.22 -10.47
C ARG A 163 -20.50 -4.71 -10.92
N ALA A 164 -20.51 -3.78 -11.87
CA ALA A 164 -21.72 -3.33 -12.52
C ALA A 164 -22.48 -4.58 -12.96
N ALA A 165 -23.62 -4.81 -12.32
CA ALA A 165 -24.63 -5.72 -12.81
C ALA A 165 -25.09 -5.15 -14.14
N SER A 166 -24.41 -5.56 -15.22
CA SER A 166 -24.95 -5.51 -16.56
C SER A 166 -25.83 -6.75 -16.70
N ASP A 167 -27.05 -6.65 -16.19
CA ASP A 167 -28.24 -7.25 -16.80
C ASP A 167 -28.76 -6.16 -17.76
N GLY A 168 -29.04 -6.41 -19.03
CA GLY A 168 -29.67 -7.60 -19.61
C GLY A 168 -30.90 -7.10 -20.33
#